data_AF-A0A238BU05-F1
#
_entry.id   AF-A0A238BU05-F1
#
_cell.length_a   1.000
_cell.length_b   1.000
_cell.length_c   1.000
_cell.angle_alpha   90.00
_cell.angle_beta   90.00
_cell.angle_gamma   90.00
#
_symmetry.space_group_name_H-M   'P 1'
#
loop_
_entity.id
_entity.type
_entity.pdbx_description
1 polymer ?
#
loop_
_entity_poly.entity_id
_entity_poly.type
_entity_poly.pdbx_seq_one_letter_code
_entity_poly.pdbx_strand_id
1 'polypeptide(L)'
;YTTILFKCKQNPSLTHRAFWISGRLVGCFSRDVEVVPKLTFSLGSSMTFGYECYSLSVFLAVAGTRFMIPSLRPIFQISMLLTALLLMAPILRRIFGLPSNIPAANSCQISTANFRVGGHRGAPVVAPENTIESFEKAKLSGMDLVEFDLSLTKNGIVVIMHDDDLMRTCGEPGLIASLTLEELGTKNAGKTFQPFGKTVKKSSPTPSFNNQVDWFCCWWAQSYSIALENQTASKVYHIPTLEATVEYCRDNNLKMLFDVKDSSAEMISQIVSIISSNNLYGDVIVSSFFPWVPYAIKKIDPNILTGVTWRPYFATYKDLECLVPRFSGLKHFLALLLDYINKKLLESFLPQFLGVEMLLLYEKEISSGLVNRMKDLDIQVVAWTVNDPRQMLYLVDTLEIPFLTDLPHVYKDLKTIRMEMQNKIWMKK
;
A
#
# COMPACT_ATOMS: atom_id res chain seq x y z
N TYR A 1 22.25 38.32 -17.14
CA TYR A 1 22.27 37.46 -18.34
C TYR A 1 22.06 38.34 -19.55
N THR A 2 22.93 38.25 -20.55
CA THR A 2 22.83 39.05 -21.78
C THR A 2 22.86 38.10 -22.97
N THR A 3 21.83 38.15 -23.82
CA THR A 3 21.75 37.32 -25.02
C THR A 3 22.08 38.18 -26.22
N ILE A 4 23.14 37.83 -26.95
CA ILE A 4 23.56 38.51 -28.18
C ILE A 4 23.37 37.54 -29.35
N LEU A 5 22.66 37.99 -30.39
CA LEU A 5 22.42 37.23 -31.61
C LEU A 5 23.51 37.55 -32.63
N PHE A 6 24.17 36.51 -33.14
CA PHE A 6 25.14 36.63 -34.21
C PHE A 6 24.60 35.93 -35.47
N LYS A 7 24.68 36.62 -36.62
CA LYS A 7 24.46 36.01 -37.94
C LYS A 7 25.79 35.53 -38.50
N CYS A 8 25.83 34.31 -39.03
CA CYS A 8 27.02 33.80 -39.69
C CYS A 8 27.27 34.57 -41.01
N LYS A 9 28.49 35.10 -41.20
CA LYS A 9 28.84 35.91 -42.37
C LYS A 9 28.94 35.10 -43.67
N GLN A 10 29.10 33.77 -43.58
CA GLN A 10 29.19 32.86 -44.73
C GLN A 10 27.86 32.15 -45.06
N ASN A 11 26.90 32.08 -44.14
CA ASN A 11 25.57 31.52 -44.43
C ASN A 11 24.47 32.28 -43.64
N PRO A 12 23.76 33.25 -44.26
CA PRO A 12 22.89 34.19 -43.54
C PRO A 12 21.63 33.59 -42.88
N SER A 13 21.25 32.36 -43.22
CA SER A 13 20.10 31.64 -42.65
C SER A 13 20.39 31.04 -41.27
N LEU A 14 21.66 30.74 -40.96
CA LEU A 14 22.08 30.20 -39.67
C LEU A 14 22.21 31.31 -38.62
N THR A 15 21.33 31.23 -37.61
CA THR A 15 21.35 32.10 -36.42
C THR A 15 21.80 31.31 -35.20
N HIS A 16 22.94 31.72 -34.62
CA HIS A 16 23.47 31.11 -33.42
C HIS A 16 23.09 31.93 -32.18
N ARG A 17 22.69 31.24 -31.11
CA ARG A 17 22.54 31.84 -29.77
C ARG A 17 23.72 31.42 -28.90
N ALA A 18 24.51 32.40 -28.49
CA ALA A 18 25.61 32.25 -27.56
C ALA A 18 25.20 32.79 -26.18
N PHE A 19 25.35 31.97 -25.14
CA PHE A 19 25.03 32.34 -23.75
C PHE A 19 26.29 32.72 -23.00
N TRP A 20 26.28 33.88 -22.35
CA TRP A 20 27.41 34.41 -21.58
C TRP A 20 27.02 34.66 -20.12
N ILE A 21 27.90 34.25 -19.21
CA ILE A 21 27.80 34.52 -17.77
C ILE A 21 29.13 35.17 -17.34
N SER A 22 29.05 36.35 -16.72
CA SER A 22 30.20 37.10 -16.19
C SER A 22 31.41 37.21 -17.15
N GLY A 23 31.15 37.45 -18.43
CA GLY A 23 32.19 37.62 -19.45
C GLY A 23 32.82 36.32 -19.98
N ARG A 24 32.29 35.13 -19.63
CA ARG A 24 32.67 33.85 -20.24
C ARG A 24 31.52 33.24 -21.04
N LEU A 25 31.85 32.63 -22.18
CA LEU A 25 30.92 31.86 -23.01
C LEU A 25 30.63 30.52 -22.32
N VAL A 26 29.34 30.22 -22.10
CA VAL A 26 28.88 29.02 -21.38
C VAL A 26 28.26 27.99 -22.34
N GLY A 27 27.83 28.42 -23.53
CA GLY A 27 27.35 27.51 -24.57
C GLY A 27 26.91 28.21 -25.83
N CYS A 28 26.90 27.47 -26.94
CA CYS A 28 26.37 27.90 -28.24
C CYS A 28 25.60 26.73 -28.86
N PHE A 29 24.41 27.00 -29.40
CA PHE A 29 23.58 25.99 -30.08
C PHE A 29 23.27 26.43 -31.52
N SER A 30 23.36 25.51 -32.47
CA SER A 30 22.59 25.54 -33.72
C SER A 30 21.45 24.53 -33.65
N ARG A 31 20.46 24.68 -34.53
CA ARG A 31 19.45 23.64 -34.81
C ARG A 31 19.65 23.19 -36.24
N ASP A 32 19.95 21.92 -36.41
CA ASP A 32 19.75 21.17 -37.65
C ASP A 32 19.07 19.83 -37.29
N VAL A 33 18.37 19.23 -38.26
CA VAL A 33 17.40 18.16 -38.04
C VAL A 33 17.71 16.98 -38.96
N GLU A 34 17.98 15.78 -38.41
CA GLU A 34 17.49 14.45 -38.85
C GLU A 34 18.14 13.28 -38.07
N VAL A 35 17.74 12.02 -38.34
CA VAL A 35 17.80 10.87 -37.41
C VAL A 35 18.61 9.69 -38.00
N VAL A 36 19.42 8.96 -37.22
CA VAL A 36 19.28 7.54 -36.77
C VAL A 36 20.70 7.00 -36.51
N PRO A 37 21.01 6.04 -35.58
CA PRO A 37 20.30 5.51 -34.40
C PRO A 37 21.03 5.81 -33.06
N LYS A 38 20.35 5.66 -31.92
CA LYS A 38 20.97 5.83 -30.59
C LYS A 38 21.70 4.57 -30.12
N LEU A 39 23.04 4.61 -30.02
CA LEU A 39 23.73 3.93 -28.92
C LEU A 39 23.53 4.79 -27.66
N THR A 40 22.62 4.37 -26.78
CA THR A 40 22.45 5.01 -25.46
C THR A 40 23.54 4.56 -24.49
N PHE A 41 24.68 5.26 -24.51
CA PHE A 41 25.44 5.43 -23.28
C PHE A 41 24.62 6.32 -22.34
N SER A 42 24.02 5.69 -21.32
CA SER A 42 23.30 6.40 -20.25
C SER A 42 24.30 7.08 -19.31
N LEU A 43 24.76 8.27 -19.69
CA LEU A 43 25.31 9.22 -18.72
C LEU A 43 24.15 9.73 -17.87
N GLY A 44 24.04 9.21 -16.65
CA GLY A 44 22.90 9.42 -15.78
C GLY A 44 22.63 10.89 -15.48
N SER A 45 21.54 11.42 -16.04
CA SER A 45 20.96 12.71 -15.66
C SER A 45 20.20 12.57 -14.33
N SER A 46 20.93 12.25 -13.27
CA SER A 46 20.45 12.18 -11.89
C SER A 46 21.46 12.84 -10.96
N MET A 47 20.99 13.67 -10.03
CA MET A 47 21.72 14.35 -8.94
C MET A 47 22.40 15.71 -9.19
N THR A 48 22.53 16.25 -10.41
CA THR A 48 23.17 17.59 -10.59
C THR A 48 22.42 18.73 -9.90
N PHE A 49 21.08 18.69 -9.88
CA PHE A 49 20.25 19.70 -9.21
C PHE A 49 20.40 19.70 -7.67
N GLY A 50 20.90 18.59 -7.08
CA GLY A 50 21.16 18.54 -5.64
C GLY A 50 22.43 19.29 -5.25
N TYR A 51 23.55 19.00 -5.92
CA TYR A 51 24.86 19.55 -5.56
C TYR A 51 24.93 21.08 -5.64
N GLU A 52 24.24 21.70 -6.60
CA GLU A 52 24.16 23.16 -6.69
C GLU A 52 23.43 23.78 -5.48
N CYS A 53 22.28 23.23 -5.08
CA CYS A 53 21.58 23.66 -3.86
C CYS A 53 22.39 23.42 -2.57
N TYR A 54 23.11 22.30 -2.45
CA TYR A 54 23.98 22.03 -1.29
C TYR A 54 25.18 22.98 -1.23
N SER A 55 25.78 23.32 -2.38
CA SER A 55 26.86 24.32 -2.40
C SER A 55 26.38 25.70 -1.95
N LEU A 56 25.18 26.11 -2.38
CA LEU A 56 24.60 27.40 -1.97
C LEU A 56 24.22 27.43 -0.49
N SER A 57 23.66 26.35 0.07
CA SER A 57 23.31 26.30 1.50
C SER A 57 24.55 26.30 2.41
N VAL A 58 25.58 25.54 2.05
CA VAL A 58 26.88 25.54 2.75
C VAL A 58 27.54 26.92 2.64
N PHE A 59 27.54 27.55 1.45
CA PHE A 59 28.14 28.88 1.26
C PHE A 59 27.39 29.96 2.06
N LEU A 60 26.05 29.94 2.07
CA LEU A 60 25.24 30.86 2.88
C LEU A 60 25.43 30.65 4.38
N ALA A 61 25.64 29.41 4.85
CA ALA A 61 25.87 29.13 6.26
C ALA A 61 27.29 29.46 6.73
N VAL A 62 28.31 29.25 5.89
CA VAL A 62 29.69 29.69 6.13
C VAL A 62 29.82 31.23 6.04
N ALA A 63 29.05 31.88 5.16
CA ALA A 63 28.95 33.33 5.12
C ALA A 63 28.20 33.88 6.35
N GLY A 64 27.04 33.34 6.70
CA GLY A 64 26.22 33.77 7.83
C GLY A 64 26.85 33.52 9.21
N THR A 65 27.81 32.61 9.32
CA THR A 65 28.62 32.42 10.53
C THR A 65 29.80 33.40 10.63
N ARG A 66 30.19 34.06 9.52
CA ARG A 66 31.21 35.14 9.48
C ARG A 66 30.61 36.55 9.52
N PHE A 67 29.43 36.76 8.95
CA PHE A 67 28.76 38.07 8.88
C PHE A 67 27.57 38.11 9.83
N MET A 68 27.76 38.78 10.97
CA MET A 68 26.96 38.58 12.18
C MET A 68 25.61 39.34 12.20
N ILE A 69 24.52 38.59 12.27
CA ILE A 69 23.30 39.00 13.00
C ILE A 69 23.12 38.00 14.16
N PRO A 70 23.38 38.39 15.43
CA PRO A 70 23.41 37.46 16.56
C PRO A 70 22.14 36.62 16.75
N SER A 71 20.96 37.17 16.42
CA SER A 71 19.67 36.47 16.54
C SER A 71 19.46 35.34 15.52
N LEU A 72 20.18 35.33 14.39
CA LEU A 72 20.05 34.31 13.34
C LEU A 72 21.05 33.14 13.50
N ARG A 73 22.06 33.29 14.37
CA ARG A 73 23.09 32.27 14.65
C ARG A 73 22.53 30.85 14.90
N PRO A 74 21.49 30.62 15.74
CA PRO A 74 20.95 29.27 15.93
C PRO A 74 20.33 28.67 14.66
N ILE A 75 19.73 29.48 13.79
CA ILE A 75 19.12 29.01 12.52
C ILE A 75 20.22 28.48 11.58
N PHE A 76 21.34 29.20 11.45
CA PHE A 76 22.48 28.73 10.67
C PHE A 76 23.16 27.50 11.27
N GLN A 77 23.23 27.38 12.60
CA GLN A 77 23.75 26.18 13.26
C GLN A 77 22.87 24.95 12.99
N ILE A 78 21.54 25.09 13.08
CA ILE A 78 20.59 24.03 12.74
C ILE A 78 20.70 23.65 11.26
N SER A 79 20.78 24.63 10.35
CA SER A 79 20.96 24.40 8.91
C SER A 79 22.26 23.64 8.58
N MET A 80 23.38 24.00 9.21
CA MET A 80 24.65 23.28 9.09
C MET A 80 24.55 21.84 9.60
N LEU A 81 23.88 21.63 10.73
CA LEU A 81 23.75 20.32 11.38
C LEU A 81 22.84 19.38 10.57
N LEU A 82 21.74 19.91 10.01
CA LEU A 82 20.89 19.20 9.04
C LEU A 82 21.64 18.89 7.74
N THR A 83 22.40 19.84 7.20
CA THR A 83 23.20 19.62 5.98
C THR A 83 24.30 18.58 6.22
N ALA A 84 24.96 18.61 7.38
CA ALA A 84 25.93 17.59 7.78
C ALA A 84 25.28 16.20 7.94
N LEU A 85 24.11 16.10 8.56
CA LEU A 85 23.34 14.84 8.65
C LEU A 85 22.98 14.27 7.27
N LEU A 86 22.54 15.13 6.34
CA LEU A 86 22.22 14.73 4.97
C LEU A 86 23.47 14.29 4.18
N LEU A 87 24.60 14.98 4.34
CA LEU A 87 25.89 14.60 3.74
C LEU A 87 26.51 13.36 4.38
N MET A 88 26.19 13.07 5.65
CA MET A 88 26.60 11.85 6.34
C MET A 88 25.73 10.64 5.95
N ALA A 89 24.48 10.82 5.51
CA ALA A 89 23.59 9.70 5.18
C ALA A 89 24.17 8.68 4.16
N PRO A 90 24.87 9.08 3.07
CA PRO A 90 25.56 8.12 2.18
C PRO A 90 26.74 7.40 2.84
N ILE A 91 27.44 8.06 3.76
CA ILE A 91 28.58 7.52 4.51
C ILE A 91 28.09 6.52 5.55
N LEU A 92 27.04 6.87 6.31
CA LEU A 92 26.36 6.00 7.25
C LEU A 92 25.75 4.78 6.54
N ARG A 93 25.16 4.94 5.35
CA ARG A 93 24.72 3.81 4.51
C ARG A 93 25.85 2.82 4.21
N ARG A 94 27.04 3.31 3.85
CA ARG A 94 28.22 2.47 3.62
C ARG A 94 28.76 1.81 4.91
N ILE A 95 28.83 2.56 6.01
CA ILE A 95 29.35 2.05 7.31
C ILE A 95 28.43 0.97 7.89
N PHE A 96 27.12 1.16 7.82
CA PHE A 96 26.13 0.19 8.32
C PHE A 96 25.77 -0.91 7.31
N GLY A 97 26.44 -0.97 6.14
CA GLY A 97 26.16 -1.96 5.10
C GLY A 97 24.72 -1.92 4.59
N LEU A 98 24.04 -0.76 4.65
CA LEU A 98 22.70 -0.59 4.12
C LEU A 98 22.76 -0.67 2.58
N PRO A 99 22.07 -1.64 1.95
CA PRO A 99 22.12 -1.82 0.51
C PRO A 99 21.64 -0.55 -0.20
N SER A 100 22.33 -0.19 -1.29
CA SER A 100 21.82 0.77 -2.26
C SER A 100 20.61 0.16 -2.96
N ASN A 101 19.42 0.71 -2.68
CA ASN A 101 18.09 0.36 -3.23
C ASN A 101 17.92 -1.12 -3.56
N ILE A 102 17.21 -1.84 -2.70
CA ILE A 102 16.73 -3.18 -3.04
C ILE A 102 15.94 -3.10 -4.36
N PRO A 103 16.27 -3.93 -5.38
CA PRO A 103 15.53 -3.91 -6.63
C PRO A 103 14.10 -4.41 -6.40
N ALA A 104 13.14 -3.74 -7.01
CA ALA A 104 11.79 -4.25 -7.15
C ALA A 104 11.79 -5.55 -7.98
N ALA A 105 10.74 -6.35 -7.80
CA ALA A 105 10.41 -7.49 -8.63
C ALA A 105 10.24 -7.05 -10.09
N ASN A 106 10.34 -8.00 -11.03
CA ASN A 106 10.32 -7.63 -12.44
C ASN A 106 8.91 -7.19 -12.90
N SER A 107 8.85 -6.33 -13.92
CA SER A 107 7.58 -5.78 -14.42
C SER A 107 6.60 -6.83 -14.97
N CYS A 108 7.10 -8.01 -15.35
CA CYS A 108 6.24 -9.15 -15.71
C CYS A 108 5.49 -9.67 -14.48
N GLN A 109 6.18 -9.86 -13.34
CA GLN A 109 5.58 -10.27 -12.07
C GLN A 109 4.55 -9.25 -11.56
N ILE A 110 4.84 -7.95 -11.66
CA ILE A 110 3.88 -6.87 -11.33
C ILE A 110 2.63 -7.00 -12.21
N SER A 111 2.81 -7.24 -13.52
CA SER A 111 1.68 -7.46 -14.43
C SER A 111 0.88 -8.72 -14.10
N THR A 112 1.52 -9.82 -13.70
CA THR A 112 0.82 -11.04 -13.28
C THR A 112 0.10 -10.88 -11.95
N ALA A 113 0.61 -10.07 -11.03
CA ALA A 113 -0.02 -9.85 -9.73
C ALA A 113 -1.15 -8.81 -9.72
N ASN A 114 -1.32 -8.04 -10.80
CA ASN A 114 -2.45 -7.13 -10.96
C ASN A 114 -3.78 -7.85 -10.66
N PHE A 115 -4.43 -7.43 -9.59
CA PHE A 115 -5.82 -7.71 -9.26
C PHE A 115 -6.60 -6.40 -9.38
N ARG A 116 -7.94 -6.43 -9.43
CA ARG A 116 -8.76 -5.21 -9.43
C ARG A 116 -9.49 -5.00 -8.12
N VAL A 117 -10.03 -6.06 -7.54
CA VAL A 117 -10.67 -6.05 -6.23
C VAL A 117 -10.28 -7.31 -5.47
N GLY A 118 -9.86 -7.13 -4.22
CA GLY A 118 -9.55 -8.20 -3.29
C GLY A 118 -10.59 -8.28 -2.17
N GLY A 119 -10.91 -9.50 -1.75
CA GLY A 119 -11.70 -9.72 -0.54
C GLY A 119 -10.84 -9.57 0.71
N HIS A 120 -11.05 -8.52 1.51
CA HIS A 120 -10.37 -8.32 2.80
C HIS A 120 -10.83 -9.43 3.76
N ARG A 121 -9.90 -10.28 4.21
CA ARG A 121 -10.15 -11.51 4.98
C ARG A 121 -11.17 -12.44 4.33
N GLY A 122 -11.25 -12.41 2.99
CA GLY A 122 -12.28 -13.04 2.17
C GLY A 122 -13.54 -12.19 2.00
N ALA A 123 -14.68 -12.64 2.52
CA ALA A 123 -15.96 -11.93 2.47
C ALA A 123 -16.61 -11.89 3.88
N PRO A 124 -16.01 -11.16 4.84
CA PRO A 124 -16.26 -11.24 6.28
C PRO A 124 -17.67 -10.81 6.72
N VAL A 125 -18.46 -10.24 5.81
CA VAL A 125 -19.87 -9.86 6.03
C VAL A 125 -20.84 -11.04 5.80
N VAL A 126 -20.43 -12.05 5.01
CA VAL A 126 -21.28 -13.18 4.57
C VAL A 126 -20.77 -14.55 5.02
N ALA A 127 -19.51 -14.65 5.43
CA ALA A 127 -18.92 -15.80 6.12
C ALA A 127 -17.90 -15.29 7.17
N PRO A 128 -17.49 -16.09 8.18
CA PRO A 128 -16.52 -15.64 9.18
C PRO A 128 -15.18 -15.29 8.54
N GLU A 129 -14.60 -14.15 8.92
CA GLU A 129 -13.31 -13.67 8.40
C GLU A 129 -12.18 -14.71 8.53
N ASN A 130 -11.21 -14.68 7.60
CA ASN A 130 -10.00 -15.51 7.66
C ASN A 130 -10.28 -17.04 7.67
N THR A 131 -11.41 -17.47 7.11
CA THR A 131 -11.76 -18.88 6.91
C THR A 131 -11.81 -19.26 5.42
N ILE A 132 -11.65 -20.55 5.11
CA ILE A 132 -11.79 -21.07 3.75
C ILE A 132 -13.18 -20.74 3.16
N GLU A 133 -14.24 -20.77 3.98
CA GLU A 133 -15.57 -20.34 3.60
C GLU A 133 -15.63 -18.85 3.21
N SER A 134 -14.88 -17.98 3.90
CA SER A 134 -14.74 -16.57 3.55
C SER A 134 -14.15 -16.40 2.15
N PHE A 135 -13.08 -17.16 1.87
CA PHE A 135 -12.40 -17.14 0.57
C PHE A 135 -13.28 -17.73 -0.54
N GLU A 136 -14.07 -18.77 -0.26
CA GLU A 136 -15.08 -19.31 -1.17
C GLU A 136 -16.14 -18.25 -1.51
N LYS A 137 -16.67 -17.52 -0.52
CA LYS A 137 -17.66 -16.46 -0.78
C LYS A 137 -17.06 -15.26 -1.53
N ALA A 138 -15.78 -14.92 -1.31
CA ALA A 138 -15.06 -13.93 -2.10
C ALA A 138 -14.90 -14.38 -3.57
N LYS A 139 -14.49 -15.63 -3.81
CA LYS A 139 -14.38 -16.22 -5.14
C LYS A 139 -15.73 -16.26 -5.88
N LEU A 140 -16.80 -16.69 -5.21
CA LEU A 140 -18.17 -16.69 -5.77
C LEU A 140 -18.68 -15.27 -6.04
N SER A 141 -18.11 -14.27 -5.38
CA SER A 141 -18.32 -12.85 -5.67
C SER A 141 -17.45 -12.31 -6.82
N GLY A 142 -16.60 -13.15 -7.43
CA GLY A 142 -15.75 -12.77 -8.57
C GLY A 142 -14.56 -11.89 -8.18
N MET A 143 -14.02 -12.06 -6.97
CA MET A 143 -12.73 -11.48 -6.58
C MET A 143 -11.59 -12.29 -7.22
N ASP A 144 -10.59 -11.59 -7.73
CA ASP A 144 -9.37 -12.20 -8.29
C ASP A 144 -8.35 -12.55 -7.19
N LEU A 145 -8.50 -11.93 -6.01
CA LEU A 145 -7.59 -12.00 -4.88
C LEU A 145 -8.36 -12.09 -3.55
N VAL A 146 -7.79 -12.81 -2.59
CA VAL A 146 -8.15 -12.71 -1.16
C VAL A 146 -6.98 -12.20 -0.35
N GLU A 147 -7.24 -11.25 0.53
CA GLU A 147 -6.30 -10.84 1.57
C GLU A 147 -6.58 -11.62 2.85
N PHE A 148 -5.54 -11.87 3.64
CA PHE A 148 -5.67 -12.46 4.97
C PHE A 148 -4.44 -12.22 5.86
N ASP A 149 -4.69 -12.24 7.18
CA ASP A 149 -3.71 -11.96 8.22
C ASP A 149 -2.90 -13.19 8.66
N LEU A 150 -1.58 -13.04 8.83
CA LEU A 150 -0.71 -14.12 9.34
C LEU A 150 -0.38 -13.95 10.84
N SER A 151 -0.56 -15.04 11.59
CA SER A 151 -0.22 -15.16 13.02
C SER A 151 0.61 -16.42 13.29
N LEU A 152 1.54 -16.37 14.27
CA LEU A 152 2.40 -17.50 14.64
C LEU A 152 1.87 -18.23 15.88
N THR A 153 1.79 -19.56 15.81
CA THR A 153 1.42 -20.42 16.95
C THR A 153 2.60 -20.70 17.88
N LYS A 154 2.32 -21.21 19.09
CA LYS A 154 3.33 -21.59 20.09
C LYS A 154 4.37 -22.60 19.57
N ASN A 155 3.98 -23.46 18.63
CA ASN A 155 4.85 -24.47 18.03
C ASN A 155 5.35 -24.08 16.63
N GLY A 156 5.39 -22.78 16.32
CA GLY A 156 6.06 -22.24 15.13
C GLY A 156 5.28 -22.36 13.82
N ILE A 157 4.05 -22.88 13.82
CA ILE A 157 3.23 -23.00 12.60
C ILE A 157 2.50 -21.67 12.35
N VAL A 158 2.47 -21.19 11.11
CA VAL A 158 1.69 -20.01 10.70
C VAL A 158 0.22 -20.37 10.47
N VAL A 159 -0.67 -19.62 11.10
CA VAL A 159 -2.12 -19.73 10.98
C VAL A 159 -2.75 -18.40 10.55
N ILE A 160 -3.94 -18.48 9.96
CA ILE A 160 -4.64 -17.30 9.47
C ILE A 160 -5.54 -16.73 10.57
N MET A 161 -5.16 -15.58 11.14
CA MET A 161 -5.91 -14.91 12.20
C MET A 161 -5.52 -13.43 12.30
N HIS A 162 -6.52 -12.55 12.46
CA HIS A 162 -6.33 -11.10 12.52
C HIS A 162 -5.80 -10.61 13.87
N ASP A 163 -6.34 -11.14 14.95
CA ASP A 163 -6.07 -10.69 16.32
C ASP A 163 -5.04 -11.61 16.98
N ASP A 164 -4.28 -11.04 17.93
CA ASP A 164 -3.35 -11.81 18.78
C ASP A 164 -4.07 -12.81 19.70
N ASP A 165 -5.40 -12.67 19.86
CA ASP A 165 -6.25 -13.48 20.74
C ASP A 165 -7.52 -14.03 20.08
N LEU A 166 -8.09 -15.06 20.71
CA LEU A 166 -9.28 -15.79 20.26
C LEU A 166 -10.63 -15.11 20.59
N MET A 167 -10.65 -14.01 21.35
CA MET A 167 -11.86 -13.52 22.00
C MET A 167 -12.91 -13.02 21.00
N ARG A 168 -12.49 -12.26 19.97
CA ARG A 168 -13.43 -11.60 19.05
C ARG A 168 -14.13 -12.58 18.11
N THR A 169 -13.41 -13.56 17.56
CA THR A 169 -13.90 -14.50 16.53
C THR A 169 -14.34 -15.85 17.12
N CYS A 170 -13.57 -16.37 18.07
CA CYS A 170 -13.83 -17.66 18.72
C CYS A 170 -14.57 -17.52 20.06
N GLY A 171 -14.85 -16.31 20.56
CA GLY A 171 -15.69 -16.10 21.74
C GLY A 171 -15.15 -16.77 23.01
N GLU A 172 -13.83 -16.87 23.16
CA GLU A 172 -13.15 -17.42 24.32
C GLU A 172 -11.72 -16.87 24.46
N PRO A 173 -11.15 -16.79 25.67
CA PRO A 173 -9.81 -16.25 25.88
C PRO A 173 -8.71 -17.22 25.45
N GLY A 174 -7.64 -16.68 24.87
CA GLY A 174 -6.40 -17.40 24.56
C GLY A 174 -5.57 -16.61 23.55
N LEU A 175 -4.26 -16.48 23.78
CA LEU A 175 -3.32 -15.86 22.83
C LEU A 175 -2.86 -16.89 21.80
N ILE A 176 -2.85 -16.53 20.51
CA ILE A 176 -2.44 -17.45 19.43
C ILE A 176 -1.01 -17.97 19.65
N ALA A 177 -0.07 -17.08 20.00
CA ALA A 177 1.32 -17.42 20.30
C ALA A 177 1.51 -18.29 21.57
N SER A 178 0.45 -18.55 22.35
CA SER A 178 0.47 -19.42 23.53
C SER A 178 -0.19 -20.79 23.30
N LEU A 179 -0.76 -21.03 22.12
CA LEU A 179 -1.48 -22.26 21.76
C LEU A 179 -0.80 -22.99 20.60
N THR A 180 -0.80 -24.32 20.62
CA THR A 180 -0.33 -25.14 19.50
C THR A 180 -1.40 -25.23 18.40
N LEU A 181 -1.00 -25.65 17.20
CA LEU A 181 -1.96 -25.94 16.11
C LEU A 181 -3.02 -26.98 16.54
N GLU A 182 -2.66 -28.00 17.31
CA GLU A 182 -3.60 -29.02 17.81
C GLU A 182 -4.64 -28.41 18.75
N GLU A 183 -4.19 -27.55 19.69
CA GLU A 183 -5.08 -26.81 20.59
C GLU A 183 -6.01 -25.86 19.81
N LEU A 184 -5.50 -25.23 18.74
CA LEU A 184 -6.27 -24.34 17.85
C LEU A 184 -7.24 -25.09 16.92
N GLY A 185 -6.95 -26.33 16.53
CA GLY A 185 -7.82 -27.15 15.68
C GLY A 185 -9.20 -27.43 16.33
N THR A 186 -9.27 -27.36 17.66
CA THR A 186 -10.52 -27.49 18.44
C THR A 186 -11.40 -26.23 18.45
N LYS A 187 -10.91 -25.10 17.92
CA LYS A 187 -11.57 -23.79 18.01
C LYS A 187 -12.52 -23.54 16.83
N ASN A 188 -13.51 -22.69 17.06
CA ASN A 188 -14.46 -22.27 16.03
C ASN A 188 -14.30 -20.78 15.74
N ALA A 189 -13.59 -20.44 14.66
CA ALA A 189 -13.37 -19.07 14.18
C ALA A 189 -14.66 -18.31 13.81
N GLY A 190 -15.78 -19.02 13.65
CA GLY A 190 -17.09 -18.45 13.37
C GLY A 190 -18.05 -18.43 14.56
N LYS A 191 -17.61 -18.71 15.79
CA LYS A 191 -18.51 -18.85 16.96
C LYS A 191 -19.29 -17.56 17.26
N THR A 192 -18.67 -16.39 17.07
CA THR A 192 -19.30 -15.08 17.27
C THR A 192 -19.90 -14.50 15.99
N PHE A 193 -19.69 -15.13 14.84
CA PHE A 193 -20.06 -14.59 13.53
C PHE A 193 -21.58 -14.48 13.36
N GLN A 194 -22.03 -13.30 12.92
CA GLN A 194 -23.41 -13.04 12.57
C GLN A 194 -23.45 -12.46 11.15
N PRO A 195 -24.04 -13.19 10.16
CA PRO A 195 -24.26 -12.64 8.83
C PRO A 195 -25.03 -11.33 8.89
N PHE A 196 -24.58 -10.35 8.10
CA PHE A 196 -25.21 -9.04 8.03
C PHE A 196 -26.67 -9.15 7.56
N GLY A 197 -27.57 -8.59 8.37
CA GLY A 197 -29.02 -8.62 8.15
C GLY A 197 -29.82 -9.44 9.17
N LYS A 198 -29.19 -10.31 9.99
CA LYS A 198 -29.87 -11.04 11.09
C LYS A 198 -30.57 -10.14 12.14
N THR A 199 -30.22 -8.85 12.21
CA THR A 199 -30.64 -7.93 13.29
C THR A 199 -31.64 -6.85 12.89
N VAL A 200 -32.29 -6.95 11.71
CA VAL A 200 -33.47 -6.11 11.42
C VAL A 200 -34.67 -6.68 12.19
N LYS A 201 -34.83 -6.28 13.45
CA LYS A 201 -36.09 -6.48 14.18
C LYS A 201 -37.24 -5.90 13.36
N LYS A 202 -38.32 -6.67 13.23
CA LYS A 202 -39.53 -6.39 12.43
C LYS A 202 -40.36 -5.18 12.92
N SER A 203 -39.78 -4.30 13.73
CA SER A 203 -40.43 -3.29 14.56
C SER A 203 -39.74 -1.92 14.58
N SER A 204 -38.69 -1.71 13.79
CA SER A 204 -38.09 -0.37 13.61
C SER A 204 -38.90 0.43 12.60
N PRO A 205 -39.29 1.69 12.90
CA PRO A 205 -40.09 2.49 11.98
C PRO A 205 -39.33 2.78 10.68
N THR A 206 -40.07 2.94 9.60
CA THR A 206 -39.60 3.22 8.24
C THR A 206 -38.50 4.30 8.24
N PRO A 207 -37.30 4.05 7.68
CA PRO A 207 -36.28 5.08 7.52
C PRO A 207 -36.84 6.28 6.74
N SER A 208 -36.53 7.49 7.19
CA SER A 208 -36.91 8.69 6.46
C SER A 208 -36.21 8.74 5.10
N PHE A 209 -36.92 9.27 4.09
CA PHE A 209 -36.59 9.15 2.65
C PHE A 209 -35.26 9.80 2.17
N ASN A 210 -34.42 10.31 3.06
CA ASN A 210 -33.33 11.22 2.70
C ASN A 210 -32.04 10.54 2.20
N ASN A 211 -31.86 9.24 2.38
CA ASN A 211 -30.73 8.48 1.82
C ASN A 211 -31.21 7.24 1.06
N GLN A 212 -31.33 7.34 -0.28
CA GLN A 212 -31.65 6.18 -1.13
C GLN A 212 -30.58 5.08 -1.08
N VAL A 213 -29.33 5.43 -0.76
CA VAL A 213 -28.21 4.47 -0.61
C VAL A 213 -28.44 3.55 0.60
N ASP A 214 -28.81 4.12 1.75
CA ASP A 214 -29.07 3.34 2.98
C ASP A 214 -30.25 2.38 2.78
N TRP A 215 -31.30 2.84 2.08
CA TRP A 215 -32.43 1.98 1.73
C TRP A 215 -32.02 0.81 0.82
N PHE A 216 -31.18 1.05 -0.19
CA PHE A 216 -30.71 0.00 -1.10
C PHE A 216 -29.85 -1.03 -0.36
N CYS A 217 -28.93 -0.58 0.51
CA CYS A 217 -28.13 -1.47 1.36
C CYS A 217 -29.00 -2.30 2.33
N CYS A 218 -30.02 -1.70 2.96
CA CYS A 218 -30.93 -2.41 3.85
C CYS A 218 -31.84 -3.42 3.13
N TRP A 219 -32.37 -3.06 1.96
CA TRP A 219 -33.23 -3.94 1.16
C TRP A 219 -32.43 -5.13 0.57
N TRP A 220 -31.19 -4.87 0.15
CA TRP A 220 -30.26 -5.91 -0.29
C TRP A 220 -29.94 -6.90 0.84
N ALA A 221 -29.60 -6.39 2.04
CA ALA A 221 -29.29 -7.22 3.20
C ALA A 221 -30.44 -8.16 3.61
N GLN A 222 -31.70 -7.71 3.50
CA GLN A 222 -32.87 -8.55 3.73
C GLN A 222 -32.99 -9.69 2.70
N SER A 223 -32.71 -9.39 1.43
CA SER A 223 -32.82 -10.37 0.34
C SER A 223 -31.75 -11.47 0.43
N TYR A 224 -30.54 -11.13 0.89
CA TYR A 224 -29.44 -12.09 1.05
C TYR A 224 -29.53 -12.92 2.35
N SER A 225 -30.11 -12.36 3.42
CA SER A 225 -30.22 -13.03 4.73
C SER A 225 -31.00 -14.34 4.67
N ILE A 226 -32.09 -14.39 3.89
CA ILE A 226 -33.00 -15.54 3.81
C ILE A 226 -32.31 -16.79 3.22
N ALA A 227 -31.24 -16.63 2.44
CA ALA A 227 -30.46 -17.75 1.91
C ALA A 227 -29.45 -18.34 2.91
N LEU A 228 -29.08 -17.60 3.97
CA LEU A 228 -28.04 -17.97 4.94
C LEU A 228 -28.59 -18.52 6.27
N GLU A 229 -29.90 -18.41 6.51
CA GLU A 229 -30.52 -18.76 7.80
C GLU A 229 -30.32 -20.22 8.22
N ASN A 230 -30.34 -21.17 7.27
CA ASN A 230 -30.39 -22.61 7.59
C ASN A 230 -29.01 -23.31 7.75
N GLN A 231 -27.88 -22.63 7.55
CA GLN A 231 -26.54 -23.27 7.61
C GLN A 231 -25.67 -22.85 8.83
N THR A 232 -25.99 -21.75 9.50
CA THR A 232 -25.02 -21.07 10.39
C THR A 232 -25.04 -21.51 11.86
N ALA A 233 -26.05 -22.24 12.33
CA ALA A 233 -26.23 -22.53 13.77
C ALA A 233 -25.42 -23.73 14.31
N SER A 234 -24.84 -24.57 13.43
CA SER A 234 -24.15 -25.80 13.85
C SER A 234 -22.84 -26.06 13.10
N LYS A 235 -22.41 -25.15 12.22
CA LYS A 235 -21.16 -25.30 11.48
C LYS A 235 -19.98 -24.84 12.34
N VAL A 236 -18.96 -25.68 12.44
CA VAL A 236 -17.64 -25.31 12.98
C VAL A 236 -16.81 -24.76 11.83
N TYR A 237 -16.22 -23.59 12.03
CA TYR A 237 -15.27 -22.98 11.11
C TYR A 237 -13.88 -23.07 11.73
N HIS A 238 -12.96 -23.78 11.08
CA HIS A 238 -11.61 -23.98 11.61
C HIS A 238 -10.72 -22.77 11.30
N ILE A 239 -9.73 -22.53 12.15
CA ILE A 239 -8.62 -21.60 11.87
C ILE A 239 -7.68 -22.32 10.91
N PRO A 240 -7.51 -21.88 9.64
CA PRO A 240 -6.68 -22.59 8.69
C PRO A 240 -5.19 -22.28 8.90
N THR A 241 -4.31 -23.20 8.49
CA THR A 241 -2.87 -22.91 8.39
C THR A 241 -2.56 -22.14 7.11
N LEU A 242 -1.36 -21.57 7.04
CA LEU A 242 -0.87 -20.94 5.81
C LEU A 242 -0.80 -21.94 4.64
N GLU A 243 -0.34 -23.17 4.90
CA GLU A 243 -0.22 -24.22 3.89
C GLU A 243 -1.60 -24.61 3.31
N ALA A 244 -2.57 -24.90 4.18
CA ALA A 244 -3.93 -25.27 3.76
C ALA A 244 -4.63 -24.12 3.00
N THR A 245 -4.34 -22.88 3.38
CA THR A 245 -4.89 -21.69 2.70
C THR A 245 -4.26 -21.48 1.33
N VAL A 246 -2.94 -21.66 1.21
CA VAL A 246 -2.22 -21.58 -0.07
C VAL A 246 -2.65 -22.69 -1.02
N GLU A 247 -2.77 -23.93 -0.54
CA GLU A 247 -3.29 -25.06 -1.32
C GLU A 247 -4.70 -24.76 -1.84
N TYR A 248 -5.62 -24.34 -0.96
CA TYR A 248 -6.97 -23.95 -1.36
C TYR A 248 -6.97 -22.85 -2.42
N CYS A 249 -6.22 -21.77 -2.21
CA CYS A 249 -6.18 -20.62 -3.14
C CYS A 249 -5.61 -21.01 -4.51
N ARG A 250 -4.51 -21.77 -4.54
CA ARG A 250 -3.89 -22.30 -5.76
C ARG A 250 -4.87 -23.17 -6.55
N ASP A 251 -5.49 -24.15 -5.90
CA ASP A 251 -6.44 -25.07 -6.51
C ASP A 251 -7.71 -24.36 -7.00
N ASN A 252 -7.97 -23.17 -6.46
CA ASN A 252 -9.07 -22.30 -6.84
C ASN A 252 -8.69 -21.17 -7.80
N ASN A 253 -7.43 -21.05 -8.23
CA ASN A 253 -6.92 -19.93 -9.04
C ASN A 253 -7.27 -18.55 -8.42
N LEU A 254 -7.04 -18.43 -7.11
CA LEU A 254 -7.13 -17.18 -6.36
C LEU A 254 -5.73 -16.66 -6.04
N LYS A 255 -5.50 -15.38 -6.34
CA LYS A 255 -4.32 -14.67 -5.83
C LYS A 255 -4.48 -14.39 -4.34
N MET A 256 -3.37 -14.12 -3.69
CA MET A 256 -3.30 -13.97 -2.24
C MET A 256 -2.54 -12.71 -1.87
N LEU A 257 -2.98 -12.07 -0.79
CA LEU A 257 -2.26 -10.98 -0.16
C LEU A 257 -2.09 -11.32 1.32
N PHE A 258 -0.86 -11.58 1.73
CA PHE A 258 -0.51 -11.93 3.12
C PHE A 258 -0.24 -10.63 3.89
N ASP A 259 -1.10 -10.21 4.83
CA ASP A 259 -0.76 -9.12 5.75
C ASP A 259 -0.03 -9.66 6.98
N VAL A 260 1.22 -9.24 7.14
CA VAL A 260 2.14 -9.77 8.15
C VAL A 260 2.24 -8.80 9.31
N LYS A 261 1.78 -9.23 10.49
CA LYS A 261 1.85 -8.45 11.73
C LYS A 261 3.04 -8.81 12.63
N ASP A 262 3.60 -10.00 12.43
CA ASP A 262 4.73 -10.51 13.20
C ASP A 262 6.10 -10.15 12.60
N SER A 263 7.12 -10.11 13.46
CA SER A 263 8.50 -9.69 13.13
C SER A 263 9.57 -10.75 13.23
N SER A 264 9.19 -11.98 13.59
CA SER A 264 10.14 -13.06 13.77
C SER A 264 10.81 -13.46 12.45
N ALA A 265 12.07 -13.87 12.56
CA ALA A 265 12.76 -14.51 11.44
C ALA A 265 12.09 -15.83 11.02
N GLU A 266 11.29 -16.43 11.90
CA GLU A 266 10.53 -17.67 11.68
C GLU A 266 9.29 -17.44 10.80
N MET A 267 8.54 -16.36 11.03
CA MET A 267 7.45 -15.92 10.13
C MET A 267 8.02 -15.61 8.73
N ILE A 268 9.09 -14.80 8.67
CA ILE A 268 9.71 -14.40 7.40
C ILE A 268 10.24 -15.62 6.63
N SER A 269 10.91 -16.57 7.29
CA SER A 269 11.47 -17.75 6.61
C SER A 269 10.37 -18.68 6.09
N GLN A 270 9.26 -18.85 6.81
CA GLN A 270 8.11 -19.63 6.34
C GLN A 270 7.42 -18.99 5.13
N ILE A 271 7.22 -17.66 5.13
CA ILE A 271 6.67 -16.94 3.98
C ILE A 271 7.55 -17.11 2.73
N VAL A 272 8.86 -16.92 2.86
CA VAL A 272 9.78 -17.12 1.73
C VAL A 272 9.79 -18.58 1.28
N SER A 273 9.80 -19.53 2.22
CA SER A 273 9.78 -20.97 1.94
C SER A 273 8.52 -21.39 1.19
N ILE A 274 7.33 -20.98 1.62
CA ILE A 274 6.08 -21.40 0.98
C ILE A 274 5.91 -20.80 -0.43
N ILE A 275 6.31 -19.54 -0.63
CA ILE A 275 6.24 -18.88 -1.94
C ILE A 275 7.21 -19.52 -2.94
N SER A 276 8.46 -19.77 -2.52
CA SER A 276 9.48 -20.36 -3.39
C SER A 276 9.23 -21.84 -3.70
N SER A 277 8.86 -22.65 -2.70
CA SER A 277 8.58 -24.09 -2.88
C SER A 277 7.35 -24.37 -3.76
N ASN A 278 6.36 -23.48 -3.76
CA ASN A 278 5.15 -23.59 -4.59
C ASN A 278 5.19 -22.72 -5.86
N ASN A 279 6.29 -22.01 -6.13
CA ASN A 279 6.48 -21.11 -7.28
C ASN A 279 5.39 -20.01 -7.42
N LEU A 280 5.02 -19.37 -6.32
CA LEU A 280 3.87 -18.44 -6.24
C LEU A 280 4.21 -16.97 -6.52
N TYR A 281 5.33 -16.70 -7.19
CA TYR A 281 5.89 -15.35 -7.36
C TYR A 281 4.99 -14.34 -8.09
N GLY A 282 4.02 -14.81 -8.90
CA GLY A 282 3.03 -13.96 -9.57
C GLY A 282 1.66 -13.91 -8.87
N ASP A 283 1.45 -14.77 -7.87
CA ASP A 283 0.14 -15.03 -7.25
C ASP A 283 0.05 -14.57 -5.80
N VAL A 284 1.19 -14.32 -5.14
CA VAL A 284 1.27 -13.84 -3.75
C VAL A 284 1.92 -12.47 -3.69
N ILE A 285 1.27 -11.56 -2.96
CA ILE A 285 1.82 -10.28 -2.51
C ILE A 285 1.97 -10.33 -0.99
N VAL A 286 3.09 -9.88 -0.44
CA VAL A 286 3.28 -9.82 1.03
C VAL A 286 3.33 -8.37 1.52
N SER A 287 2.38 -7.99 2.39
CA SER A 287 2.29 -6.66 2.97
C SER A 287 2.57 -6.65 4.47
N SER A 288 2.85 -5.47 5.01
CA SER A 288 2.90 -5.25 6.46
C SER A 288 2.80 -3.77 6.81
N PHE A 289 2.22 -3.48 7.97
CA PHE A 289 2.35 -2.19 8.65
C PHE A 289 3.78 -1.84 9.08
N PHE A 290 4.68 -2.81 9.08
CA PHE A 290 6.06 -2.66 9.49
C PHE A 290 7.01 -2.71 8.29
N PRO A 291 7.61 -1.57 7.86
CA PRO A 291 8.48 -1.51 6.68
C PRO A 291 9.68 -2.46 6.67
N TRP A 292 10.10 -2.97 7.84
CA TRP A 292 11.19 -3.94 7.89
C TRP A 292 10.77 -5.36 7.45
N VAL A 293 9.46 -5.74 7.44
CA VAL A 293 9.00 -7.03 6.86
C VAL A 293 9.36 -7.10 5.38
N PRO A 294 8.82 -6.22 4.50
CA PRO A 294 9.05 -6.34 3.06
C PRO A 294 10.53 -6.19 2.71
N TYR A 295 11.26 -5.34 3.44
CA TYR A 295 12.71 -5.20 3.30
C TYR A 295 13.47 -6.49 3.67
N ALA A 296 13.09 -7.18 4.74
CA ALA A 296 13.71 -8.43 5.15
C ALA A 296 13.41 -9.57 4.16
N ILE A 297 12.16 -9.67 3.69
CA ILE A 297 11.75 -10.61 2.64
C ILE A 297 12.56 -10.37 1.36
N LYS A 298 12.58 -9.13 0.84
CA LYS A 298 13.32 -8.79 -0.38
C LYS A 298 14.83 -8.98 -0.27
N LYS A 299 15.40 -8.88 0.93
CA LYS A 299 16.82 -9.18 1.19
C LYS A 299 17.12 -10.68 1.06
N ILE A 300 16.14 -11.56 1.29
CA ILE A 300 16.26 -13.00 1.16
C ILE A 300 15.93 -13.42 -0.29
N ASP A 301 14.80 -12.97 -0.82
CA ASP A 301 14.39 -13.19 -2.21
C ASP A 301 13.76 -11.91 -2.81
N PRO A 302 14.45 -11.20 -3.71
CA PRO A 302 13.95 -9.95 -4.29
C PRO A 302 12.80 -10.14 -5.29
N ASN A 303 12.54 -11.37 -5.74
CA ASN A 303 11.49 -11.68 -6.71
C ASN A 303 10.10 -11.77 -6.07
N ILE A 304 10.02 -11.93 -4.75
CA ILE A 304 8.73 -11.94 -4.02
C ILE A 304 8.15 -10.53 -4.08
N LEU A 305 6.89 -10.40 -4.49
CA LEU A 305 6.20 -9.12 -4.53
C LEU A 305 5.85 -8.67 -3.12
N THR A 306 6.17 -7.41 -2.79
CA THR A 306 5.92 -6.88 -1.45
C THR A 306 5.34 -5.47 -1.46
N GLY A 307 4.64 -5.15 -0.37
CA GLY A 307 4.03 -3.85 -0.15
C GLY A 307 4.18 -3.34 1.28
N VAL A 308 3.96 -2.04 1.47
CA VAL A 308 3.80 -1.45 2.81
C VAL A 308 2.34 -1.10 3.03
N THR A 309 1.78 -1.62 4.12
CA THR A 309 0.45 -1.25 4.63
C THR A 309 0.59 -0.01 5.50
N TRP A 310 -0.26 1.00 5.30
CA TRP A 310 -0.21 2.23 6.09
C TRP A 310 -1.57 2.84 6.34
N ARG A 311 -1.74 3.35 7.57
CA ARG A 311 -2.89 4.14 8.01
C ARG A 311 -2.43 5.40 8.73
N PRO A 312 -3.23 6.48 8.71
CA PRO A 312 -2.92 7.68 9.45
C PRO A 312 -2.87 7.40 10.96
N TYR A 313 -1.97 8.12 11.64
CA TYR A 313 -1.79 8.12 13.09
C TYR A 313 -1.53 6.77 13.78
N PHE A 314 -0.94 5.80 13.06
CA PHE A 314 -0.65 4.45 13.55
C PHE A 314 0.16 4.45 14.86
N ALA A 315 1.18 5.30 14.98
CA ALA A 315 2.02 5.38 16.17
C ALA A 315 1.31 6.10 17.34
N THR A 316 0.32 6.95 17.05
CA THR A 316 -0.36 7.78 18.05
C THR A 316 -1.64 7.12 18.62
N TYR A 317 -2.45 6.45 17.80
CA TYR A 317 -3.76 5.90 18.19
C TYR A 317 -3.89 4.39 17.99
N LYS A 318 -4.75 3.76 18.80
CA LYS A 318 -5.04 2.32 18.69
C LYS A 318 -6.00 2.02 17.54
N ASP A 319 -7.03 2.85 17.40
CA ASP A 319 -8.13 2.79 16.42
C ASP A 319 -7.89 3.71 15.21
N LEU A 320 -8.77 3.67 14.20
CA LEU A 320 -8.71 4.52 12.99
C LEU A 320 -9.37 5.88 13.21
N GLU A 321 -10.36 5.91 14.09
CA GLU A 321 -11.22 7.05 14.44
C GLU A 321 -10.51 8.07 15.35
N CYS A 322 -9.29 7.74 15.80
CA CYS A 322 -8.43 8.55 16.67
C CYS A 322 -9.07 8.87 18.04
N LEU A 323 -9.83 7.93 18.58
CA LEU A 323 -10.54 8.02 19.87
C LEU A 323 -9.68 7.54 21.04
N VAL A 324 -8.81 6.54 20.85
CA VAL A 324 -8.03 5.89 21.92
C VAL A 324 -6.53 6.12 21.71
N PRO A 325 -5.95 7.17 22.34
CA PRO A 325 -4.53 7.45 22.21
C PRO A 325 -3.67 6.38 22.90
N ARG A 326 -2.54 6.01 22.27
CA ARG A 326 -1.55 5.07 22.83
C ARG A 326 -0.73 5.70 23.96
N PHE A 327 -0.52 7.01 23.88
CA PHE A 327 0.34 7.77 24.78
C PHE A 327 -0.31 9.09 25.21
N SER A 328 0.21 9.69 26.28
CA SER A 328 -0.16 11.02 26.77
C SER A 328 1.07 11.93 26.90
N GLY A 329 0.83 13.25 27.03
CA GLY A 329 1.88 14.25 27.25
C GLY A 329 2.95 14.26 26.15
N LEU A 330 4.22 14.43 26.54
CA LEU A 330 5.35 14.51 25.60
C LEU A 330 5.48 13.28 24.69
N LYS A 331 5.15 12.07 25.19
CA LYS A 331 5.18 10.85 24.38
C LYS A 331 4.16 10.89 23.24
N HIS A 332 2.99 11.47 23.48
CA HIS A 332 1.96 11.66 22.44
C HIS A 332 2.43 12.65 21.37
N PHE A 333 3.04 13.78 21.77
CA PHE A 333 3.61 14.75 20.83
C PHE A 333 4.71 14.14 19.95
N LEU A 334 5.60 13.32 20.54
CA LEU A 334 6.63 12.60 19.79
C LEU A 334 6.05 11.54 18.84
N ALA A 335 4.95 10.88 19.21
CA ALA A 335 4.24 9.94 18.33
C ALA A 335 3.60 10.66 17.13
N LEU A 336 2.96 11.83 17.35
CA LEU A 336 2.41 12.66 16.26
C LEU A 336 3.50 13.12 15.29
N LEU A 337 4.66 13.53 15.81
CA LEU A 337 5.82 13.88 14.99
C LEU A 337 6.33 12.68 14.18
N LEU A 338 6.37 11.49 14.79
CA LEU A 338 6.75 10.25 14.11
C LEU A 338 5.77 9.88 13.00
N ASP A 339 4.45 9.97 13.22
CA ASP A 339 3.42 9.72 12.20
C ASP A 339 3.54 10.70 11.02
N TYR A 340 3.80 11.99 11.28
CA TYR A 340 4.06 12.99 10.24
C TYR A 340 5.32 12.66 9.42
N ILE A 341 6.43 12.31 10.09
CA ILE A 341 7.67 11.90 9.42
C ILE A 341 7.45 10.63 8.58
N ASN A 342 6.76 9.63 9.13
CA ASN A 342 6.46 8.36 8.46
C ASN A 342 5.65 8.59 7.17
N LYS A 343 4.55 9.36 7.25
CA LYS A 343 3.77 9.76 6.07
C LYS A 343 4.64 10.44 5.01
N LYS A 344 5.51 11.37 5.41
CA LYS A 344 6.39 12.08 4.45
C LYS A 344 7.46 11.18 3.83
N LEU A 345 7.95 10.18 4.55
CA LEU A 345 8.89 9.19 4.01
C LEU A 345 8.21 8.27 2.99
N LEU A 346 7.03 7.73 3.31
CA LEU A 346 6.23 6.86 2.44
C LEU A 346 5.79 7.56 1.14
N GLU A 347 5.37 8.83 1.22
CA GLU A 347 5.02 9.66 0.05
C GLU A 347 6.24 10.11 -0.81
N SER A 348 7.45 9.64 -0.46
CA SER A 348 8.73 10.06 -1.04
C SER A 348 9.59 8.85 -1.46
N PHE A 349 10.86 8.75 -1.03
CA PHE A 349 11.82 7.74 -1.48
C PHE A 349 11.74 6.40 -0.72
N LEU A 350 11.01 6.33 0.41
CA LEU A 350 11.04 5.14 1.26
C LEU A 350 10.62 3.86 0.52
N PRO A 351 9.55 3.83 -0.29
CA PRO A 351 9.14 2.60 -0.97
C PRO A 351 10.24 2.06 -1.91
N GLN A 352 10.88 2.95 -2.69
CA GLN A 352 12.01 2.61 -3.56
C GLN A 352 13.27 2.17 -2.79
N PHE A 353 13.46 2.64 -1.55
CA PHE A 353 14.55 2.17 -0.69
C PHE A 353 14.29 0.75 -0.16
N LEU A 354 13.04 0.46 0.19
CA LEU A 354 12.60 -0.88 0.62
C LEU A 354 12.55 -1.88 -0.54
N GLY A 355 12.42 -1.38 -1.77
CA GLY A 355 12.24 -2.20 -2.97
C GLY A 355 10.83 -2.76 -3.11
N VAL A 356 9.81 -2.08 -2.58
CA VAL A 356 8.41 -2.53 -2.65
C VAL A 356 7.71 -2.08 -3.92
N GLU A 357 6.82 -2.92 -4.44
CA GLU A 357 6.00 -2.63 -5.62
C GLU A 357 4.70 -1.92 -5.25
N MET A 358 4.24 -2.06 -4.00
CA MET A 358 2.89 -1.63 -3.60
C MET A 358 2.86 -0.76 -2.33
N LEU A 359 1.95 0.21 -2.32
CA LEU A 359 1.54 0.94 -1.12
C LEU A 359 0.05 0.71 -0.86
N LEU A 360 -0.25 -0.01 0.22
CA LEU A 360 -1.59 -0.29 0.66
C LEU A 360 -2.01 0.82 1.63
N LEU A 361 -2.83 1.75 1.17
CA LEU A 361 -3.17 2.98 1.90
C LEU A 361 -4.64 2.99 2.34
N TYR A 362 -4.89 3.57 3.52
CA TYR A 362 -6.25 3.86 3.97
C TYR A 362 -7.00 4.73 2.96
N GLU A 363 -8.22 4.31 2.57
CA GLU A 363 -8.97 4.89 1.42
C GLU A 363 -9.06 6.43 1.41
N LYS A 364 -9.26 7.05 2.58
CA LYS A 364 -9.46 8.51 2.71
C LYS A 364 -8.18 9.34 2.51
N GLU A 365 -7.03 8.70 2.48
CA GLU A 365 -5.73 9.35 2.29
C GLU A 365 -5.28 9.35 0.81
N ILE A 366 -6.05 8.69 -0.07
CA ILE A 366 -5.74 8.53 -1.49
C ILE A 366 -6.25 9.72 -2.29
N SER A 367 -5.40 10.24 -3.18
CA SER A 367 -5.74 11.30 -4.13
C SER A 367 -5.10 11.03 -5.48
N SER A 368 -5.67 11.57 -6.57
CA SER A 368 -5.10 11.43 -7.92
C SER A 368 -3.66 11.94 -8.02
N GLY A 369 -3.32 13.02 -7.31
CA GLY A 369 -1.95 13.54 -7.23
C GLY A 369 -0.97 12.61 -6.50
N LEU A 370 -1.45 11.81 -5.55
CA LEU A 370 -0.65 10.76 -4.90
C LEU A 370 -0.48 9.55 -5.83
N VAL A 371 -1.57 9.07 -6.43
CA VAL A 371 -1.57 7.94 -7.38
C VAL A 371 -0.62 8.21 -8.55
N ASN A 372 -0.70 9.39 -9.18
CA ASN A 372 0.20 9.77 -10.27
C ASN A 372 1.67 9.79 -9.82
N ARG A 373 1.98 10.36 -8.64
CA ARG A 373 3.35 10.38 -8.12
C ARG A 373 3.89 8.97 -7.85
N MET A 374 3.08 8.07 -7.31
CA MET A 374 3.51 6.70 -7.06
C MET A 374 3.70 5.93 -8.37
N LYS A 375 2.85 6.17 -9.37
CA LYS A 375 3.00 5.63 -10.73
C LYS A 375 4.29 6.12 -11.41
N ASP A 376 4.68 7.38 -11.23
CA ASP A 376 5.97 7.91 -11.71
C ASP A 376 7.20 7.24 -11.05
N LEU A 377 7.00 6.57 -9.91
CA LEU A 377 8.02 5.85 -9.14
C LEU A 377 7.95 4.32 -9.35
N ASP A 378 7.08 3.83 -10.25
CA ASP A 378 6.73 2.43 -10.51
C ASP A 378 6.13 1.69 -9.30
N ILE A 379 5.34 2.41 -8.50
CA ILE A 379 4.66 1.90 -7.29
C ILE A 379 3.14 1.90 -7.51
N GLN A 380 2.51 0.75 -7.34
CA GLN A 380 1.06 0.62 -7.36
C GLN A 380 0.45 1.04 -6.02
N VAL A 381 -0.52 1.95 -6.04
CA VAL A 381 -1.35 2.26 -4.87
C VAL A 381 -2.49 1.26 -4.80
N VAL A 382 -2.76 0.72 -3.61
CA VAL A 382 -3.89 -0.16 -3.30
C VAL A 382 -4.70 0.49 -2.18
N ALA A 383 -6.02 0.56 -2.30
CA ALA A 383 -6.87 1.13 -1.24
C ALA A 383 -7.39 0.05 -0.26
N TRP A 384 -7.50 0.36 1.03
CA TRP A 384 -8.16 -0.50 2.00
C TRP A 384 -8.82 0.30 3.15
N THR A 385 -9.84 -0.21 3.84
CA THR A 385 -10.81 -1.23 3.38
C THR A 385 -12.04 -0.49 2.87
N VAL A 386 -12.34 -0.65 1.58
CA VAL A 386 -13.31 0.18 0.86
C VAL A 386 -14.67 -0.49 0.88
N ASN A 387 -15.62 0.10 1.60
CA ASN A 387 -16.97 -0.46 1.75
C ASN A 387 -18.09 0.46 1.23
N ASP A 388 -17.76 1.69 0.77
CA ASP A 388 -18.73 2.58 0.13
C ASP A 388 -18.81 2.28 -1.39
N PRO A 389 -19.98 1.90 -1.94
CA PRO A 389 -20.20 1.67 -3.37
C PRO A 389 -19.68 2.77 -4.30
N ARG A 390 -19.76 4.03 -3.86
CA ARG A 390 -19.33 5.20 -4.65
C ARG A 390 -17.82 5.31 -4.69
N GLN A 391 -17.16 4.98 -3.57
CA GLN A 391 -15.70 4.91 -3.50
C GLN A 391 -15.16 3.75 -4.34
N MET A 392 -15.78 2.55 -4.26
CA MET A 392 -15.41 1.41 -5.11
C MET A 392 -15.38 1.77 -6.60
N LEU A 393 -16.42 2.46 -7.10
CA LEU A 393 -16.51 2.91 -8.48
C LEU A 393 -15.48 4.01 -8.79
N TYR A 394 -15.31 5.01 -7.92
CA TYR A 394 -14.33 6.08 -8.10
C TYR A 394 -12.89 5.53 -8.21
N LEU A 395 -12.51 4.59 -7.34
CA LEU A 395 -11.18 4.00 -7.33
C LEU A 395 -10.88 3.21 -8.62
N VAL A 396 -11.85 2.41 -9.09
CA VAL A 396 -11.67 1.56 -10.29
C VAL A 396 -11.83 2.32 -11.60
N ASP A 397 -12.74 3.29 -11.66
CA ASP A 397 -13.12 3.97 -12.91
C ASP A 397 -12.52 5.36 -13.11
N THR A 398 -12.02 6.00 -12.03
CA THR A 398 -11.41 7.33 -12.10
C THR A 398 -9.94 7.32 -11.71
N LEU A 399 -9.54 6.54 -10.69
CA LEU A 399 -8.14 6.43 -10.29
C LEU A 399 -7.42 5.21 -10.90
N GLU A 400 -8.16 4.25 -11.45
CA GLU A 400 -7.64 3.00 -12.03
C GLU A 400 -6.77 2.17 -11.06
N ILE A 401 -7.05 2.24 -9.75
CA ILE A 401 -6.30 1.50 -8.72
C ILE A 401 -7.09 0.33 -8.10
N PRO A 402 -6.40 -0.74 -7.68
CA PRO A 402 -7.03 -1.83 -6.93
C PRO A 402 -7.45 -1.43 -5.52
N PHE A 403 -8.40 -2.19 -4.95
CA PHE A 403 -8.79 -2.04 -3.56
C PHE A 403 -9.17 -3.36 -2.87
N LEU A 404 -9.12 -3.36 -1.54
CA LEU A 404 -9.62 -4.43 -0.66
C LEU A 404 -10.98 -4.05 -0.06
N THR A 405 -11.89 -5.01 0.09
CA THR A 405 -13.25 -4.76 0.62
C THR A 405 -13.79 -5.90 1.47
N ASP A 406 -14.60 -5.57 2.48
CA ASP A 406 -15.40 -6.53 3.26
C ASP A 406 -16.66 -6.98 2.50
N LEU A 407 -17.02 -6.25 1.43
CA LEU A 407 -18.25 -6.39 0.65
C LEU A 407 -18.04 -6.85 -0.82
N PRO A 408 -17.31 -7.95 -1.10
CA PRO A 408 -17.15 -8.48 -2.48
C PRO A 408 -18.44 -8.61 -3.28
N HIS A 409 -19.54 -9.02 -2.63
CA HIS A 409 -20.84 -9.21 -3.24
C HIS A 409 -21.46 -7.90 -3.75
N VAL A 410 -21.27 -6.79 -3.02
CA VAL A 410 -21.75 -5.46 -3.45
C VAL A 410 -21.02 -5.04 -4.72
N TYR A 411 -19.70 -5.25 -4.80
CA TYR A 411 -18.94 -4.93 -6.01
C TYR A 411 -19.38 -5.75 -7.23
N LYS A 412 -19.66 -7.05 -7.04
CA LYS A 412 -20.21 -7.92 -8.10
C LYS A 412 -21.51 -7.37 -8.69
N ASP A 413 -22.41 -6.91 -7.82
CA ASP A 413 -23.70 -6.40 -8.24
C ASP A 413 -23.58 -5.01 -8.89
N LEU A 414 -22.72 -4.13 -8.37
CA LEU A 414 -22.37 -2.87 -9.03
C LEU A 414 -21.81 -3.08 -10.45
N LYS A 415 -20.89 -4.05 -10.61
CA LYS A 415 -20.34 -4.44 -11.91
C LYS A 415 -21.43 -4.94 -12.86
N THR A 416 -22.39 -5.73 -12.36
CA THR A 416 -23.52 -6.24 -13.14
C THR A 416 -24.47 -5.13 -13.58
N ILE A 417 -24.91 -4.28 -12.65
CA ILE A 417 -25.77 -3.11 -12.92
C ILE A 417 -25.11 -2.18 -13.94
N ARG A 418 -23.80 -1.93 -13.80
CA ARG A 418 -23.03 -1.10 -14.74
C ARG A 418 -23.02 -1.67 -16.16
N MET A 419 -22.78 -2.97 -16.32
CA MET A 419 -22.82 -3.63 -17.64
C MET A 419 -24.21 -3.52 -18.27
N GLU A 420 -25.27 -3.73 -17.49
CA GLU A 420 -26.65 -3.52 -17.97
C GLU A 420 -26.92 -2.08 -18.40
N MET A 421 -26.49 -1.09 -17.62
CA MET A 421 -26.67 0.32 -17.95
C MET A 421 -25.91 0.71 -19.22
N GLN A 422 -24.67 0.23 -19.38
CA GLN A 422 -23.88 0.43 -20.60
C GLN A 422 -24.57 -0.20 -21.82
N ASN A 423 -25.05 -1.44 -21.71
CA ASN A 423 -25.80 -2.11 -22.78
C ASN A 423 -27.10 -1.37 -23.12
N LYS A 424 -27.86 -0.88 -22.13
CA LYS A 424 -29.08 -0.09 -22.32
C LYS A 424 -28.81 1.29 -22.95
N ILE A 425 -27.65 1.90 -22.71
CA ILE A 425 -27.22 3.13 -23.39
C ILE A 425 -26.80 2.84 -24.83
N TRP A 426 -26.10 1.73 -25.06
CA TRP A 426 -25.64 1.33 -26.40
C TRP A 426 -26.82 0.95 -27.30
N MET A 427 -27.81 0.20 -26.80
CA MET A 427 -29.06 -0.14 -27.49
C MET A 427 -30.01 1.06 -27.73
N LYS A 428 -29.70 2.24 -27.16
CA LYS A 428 -30.44 3.50 -27.38
C LYS A 428 -29.73 4.47 -28.33
N LYS A 429 -28.52 4.12 -28.78
CA LYS A 429 -27.74 4.86 -29.78
C LYS A 429 -27.83 4.17 -31.14
#